data_AF-A0A0M1I4A0-F1
#
_entry.id   AF-A0A0M1I4A0-F1
#
_cell.length_a   1.000
_cell.length_b   1.000
_cell.length_c   1.000
_cell.angle_alpha   90.00
_cell.angle_beta   90.00
_cell.angle_gamma   90.00
#
_symmetry.space_group_name_H-M   'P 1'
#
loop_
_entity.id
_entity.type
_entity.pdbx_description
1 polymer ?
#
loop_
_entity_poly.entity_id
_entity_poly.type
_entity_poly.pdbx_seq_one_letter_code
_entity_poly.pdbx_strand_id
1 'polypeptide(L)'
;MRSNPSLLKGLSLLSLSLTLLLSGCQVVSVKQQALNITIANERNSILMQDALSEASLNVLSMSGREANVCTNDPDACIAELKTISQIGEEQFLSAASEIYLAKSMQLERSSDCKTPSSTAKSNTKLNLSNQENNCLDRQMNMLDKSIRYSYAYLFLTQRKPQDRIFDNRQVQIRDFYNQAIAKQVTLYGLRNPQKQVQTQIQLGDNTYRINFNDFPQLAKQPLEKFISSYNLNFSGLRTINRRDGFGSEFVAVFPPSNRKESSKYIVDPLHYNFKSGQNPNIHDARYLAVTLVVEPQIKPKNVDQILNNPQFVIKVYDPYNTENIKVAGKSYPLAANFSAPYGLWLAENNLGILAYLSLLDRDQRLSMPHLYKLEPYNPNKKIIVLVHGLASSPEAWIGLTNDIMGDRV
;
A
#
# COMPACT_ATOMS: atom_id res chain seq x y z
N MET A 1 -31.43 67.32 -57.81
CA MET A 1 -31.68 66.74 -56.47
C MET A 1 -30.34 66.41 -55.84
N ARG A 2 -29.93 67.15 -54.80
CA ARG A 2 -28.63 66.97 -54.12
C ARG A 2 -28.72 65.78 -53.18
N SER A 3 -27.84 64.80 -53.37
CA SER A 3 -27.65 63.64 -52.49
C SER A 3 -27.13 64.09 -51.12
N ASN A 4 -27.84 63.72 -50.06
CA ASN A 4 -27.59 64.16 -48.69
C ASN A 4 -26.41 63.36 -48.09
N PRO A 5 -25.27 64.00 -47.74
CA PRO A 5 -24.05 63.30 -47.31
C PRO A 5 -24.14 62.69 -45.89
N SER A 6 -25.23 62.93 -45.17
CA SER A 6 -25.49 62.37 -43.84
C SER A 6 -25.97 60.92 -43.86
N LEU A 7 -26.66 60.48 -44.93
CA LEU A 7 -27.15 59.09 -45.03
C LEU A 7 -26.03 58.08 -45.33
N LEU A 8 -25.03 58.44 -46.14
CA LEU A 8 -23.89 57.56 -46.41
C LEU A 8 -22.97 57.40 -45.18
N LYS A 9 -22.82 58.44 -44.35
CA LYS A 9 -22.07 58.35 -43.09
C LYS A 9 -22.78 57.47 -42.06
N GLY A 10 -24.11 57.52 -42.01
CA GLY A 10 -24.93 56.66 -41.13
C GLY A 10 -24.82 55.18 -41.48
N LEU A 11 -24.92 54.82 -42.77
CA LEU A 11 -24.78 53.42 -43.20
C LEU A 11 -23.36 52.86 -42.97
N SER A 12 -22.32 53.67 -43.16
CA SER A 12 -20.93 53.24 -42.93
C SER A 12 -20.60 53.06 -41.44
N LEU A 13 -21.25 53.81 -40.54
CA LEU A 13 -21.11 53.63 -39.08
C LEU A 13 -21.92 52.43 -38.57
N LEU A 14 -23.06 52.12 -39.19
CA LEU A 14 -23.87 50.94 -38.85
C LEU A 14 -23.22 49.63 -39.33
N SER A 15 -22.55 49.65 -40.49
CA SER A 15 -21.81 48.46 -40.98
C SER A 15 -20.57 48.16 -40.16
N LEU A 16 -19.88 49.19 -39.64
CA LEU A 16 -18.67 49.03 -38.81
C LEU A 16 -18.99 48.54 -37.38
N SER A 17 -20.15 48.93 -36.84
CA SER A 17 -20.64 48.48 -35.53
C SER A 17 -21.21 47.06 -35.56
N LEU A 18 -21.74 46.61 -36.70
CA LEU A 18 -22.22 45.24 -36.86
C LEU A 18 -21.08 44.20 -36.99
N THR A 19 -19.93 44.59 -37.56
CA THR A 19 -18.74 43.71 -37.64
C THR A 19 -18.01 43.49 -36.31
N LEU A 20 -18.19 44.38 -35.33
CA LEU A 20 -17.62 44.25 -33.98
C LEU A 20 -18.40 43.28 -33.06
N LEU A 21 -19.63 42.93 -33.44
CA LEU A 21 -20.48 41.98 -32.69
C LEU A 21 -20.36 40.54 -33.21
N LEU A 22 -19.58 40.32 -34.27
CA LEU A 22 -19.33 39.01 -34.90
C LEU A 22 -17.98 38.40 -34.49
N SER A 23 -17.33 38.90 -33.43
CA SER A 23 -16.20 38.19 -32.82
C SER A 23 -16.71 36.90 -32.19
N GLY A 24 -16.66 35.81 -32.97
CA GLY A 24 -16.98 34.48 -32.47
C GLY A 24 -16.16 34.21 -31.21
N CYS A 25 -16.85 33.87 -30.11
CA CYS A 25 -16.18 33.42 -28.89
C CYS A 25 -15.34 32.20 -29.23
N GLN A 26 -14.03 32.37 -29.38
CA GLN A 26 -13.13 31.24 -29.52
C GLN A 26 -13.10 30.51 -28.17
N VAL A 27 -13.88 29.42 -28.07
CA VAL A 27 -14.07 28.64 -26.83
C VAL A 27 -12.75 27.98 -26.38
N VAL A 28 -11.84 27.70 -27.33
CA VAL A 28 -10.57 27.03 -27.05
C VAL A 28 -9.41 28.02 -27.18
N SER A 29 -8.87 28.43 -26.03
CA SER A 29 -7.61 29.18 -25.93
C SER A 29 -6.47 28.20 -25.65
N VAL A 30 -5.41 28.25 -26.46
CA VAL A 30 -4.23 27.40 -26.29
C VAL A 30 -3.17 28.18 -25.51
N LYS A 31 -2.83 27.70 -24.31
CA LYS A 31 -1.70 28.21 -23.53
C LYS A 31 -0.63 27.13 -23.46
N GLN A 32 0.61 27.48 -23.80
CA GLN A 32 1.73 26.57 -23.63
C GLN A 32 2.05 26.42 -22.14
N GLN A 33 2.01 25.18 -21.65
CA GLN A 33 2.31 24.83 -20.27
C GLN A 33 3.77 24.34 -20.15
N ALA A 34 4.39 24.55 -18.99
CA ALA A 34 5.73 24.08 -18.74
C ALA A 34 5.77 22.54 -18.69
N LEU A 35 6.78 21.93 -19.34
CA LEU A 35 6.89 20.47 -19.53
C LEU A 35 6.82 19.68 -18.22
N ASN A 36 7.48 20.16 -17.17
CA ASN A 36 7.46 19.52 -15.85
C ASN A 36 6.05 19.46 -15.26
N ILE A 37 5.22 20.50 -15.47
CA ILE A 37 3.84 20.53 -14.99
C ILE A 37 2.97 19.59 -15.83
N THR A 38 3.14 19.57 -17.15
CA THR A 38 2.43 18.63 -18.03
C THR A 38 2.69 17.17 -17.63
N ILE A 39 3.96 16.79 -17.47
CA ILE A 39 4.32 15.42 -17.04
C ILE A 39 3.82 15.12 -15.63
N ALA A 40 3.90 16.09 -14.70
CA ALA A 40 3.40 15.91 -13.35
C ALA A 40 1.89 15.65 -13.36
N ASN A 41 1.13 16.42 -14.13
CA ASN A 41 -0.32 16.28 -14.28
C ASN A 41 -0.71 14.92 -14.88
N GLU A 42 -0.04 14.49 -15.94
CA GLU A 42 -0.29 13.18 -16.57
C GLU A 42 -0.05 12.01 -15.61
N ARG A 43 0.93 12.16 -14.70
CA ARG A 43 1.29 11.14 -13.71
C ARG A 43 0.52 11.24 -12.41
N ASN A 44 -0.13 12.38 -12.16
CA ASN A 44 -0.76 12.69 -10.89
C ASN A 44 -1.94 11.77 -10.60
N SER A 45 -2.19 11.55 -9.32
CA SER A 45 -3.34 10.82 -8.81
C SER A 45 -3.57 11.18 -7.35
N ILE A 46 -4.67 10.67 -6.79
CA ILE A 46 -4.99 10.83 -5.37
C ILE A 46 -3.88 10.37 -4.41
N LEU A 47 -3.02 9.44 -4.85
CA LEU A 47 -1.89 8.96 -4.05
C LEU A 47 -0.70 9.92 -4.05
N MET A 48 -0.54 10.75 -5.08
CA MET A 48 0.58 11.67 -5.23
C MET A 48 0.24 13.07 -4.72
N GLN A 49 -0.98 13.53 -4.99
CA GLN A 49 -1.51 14.81 -4.56
C GLN A 49 -2.94 14.63 -4.05
N ASP A 50 -3.44 15.61 -3.31
CA ASP A 50 -4.81 15.58 -2.79
C ASP A 50 -5.87 15.92 -3.85
N ALA A 51 -5.73 15.36 -5.04
CA ALA A 51 -6.58 15.59 -6.20
C ALA A 51 -6.68 14.32 -7.05
N LEU A 52 -7.84 14.13 -7.69
CA LEU A 52 -8.03 13.03 -8.65
C LEU A 52 -7.14 13.23 -9.88
N SER A 53 -6.72 12.12 -10.50
CA SER A 53 -6.01 12.14 -11.78
C SER A 53 -6.82 12.80 -12.90
N GLU A 54 -6.14 13.35 -13.91
CA GLU A 54 -6.80 13.93 -15.09
C GLU A 54 -7.72 12.92 -15.79
N ALA A 55 -7.34 11.63 -15.81
CA ALA A 55 -8.16 10.57 -16.36
C ALA A 55 -9.51 10.43 -15.64
N SER A 56 -9.52 10.49 -14.30
CA SER A 56 -10.76 10.48 -13.52
C SER A 56 -11.55 11.77 -13.67
N LEU A 57 -10.89 12.93 -13.70
CA LEU A 57 -11.54 14.24 -13.89
C LEU A 57 -12.23 14.36 -15.25
N ASN A 58 -11.66 13.78 -16.31
CA ASN A 58 -12.29 13.71 -17.63
C ASN A 58 -13.58 12.90 -17.61
N VAL A 59 -13.60 11.77 -16.89
CA VAL A 59 -14.82 10.96 -16.69
C VAL A 59 -15.89 11.74 -15.94
N LEU A 60 -15.51 12.47 -14.89
CA LEU A 60 -16.46 13.31 -14.14
C LEU A 60 -17.01 14.47 -14.98
N SER A 61 -16.18 15.05 -15.84
CA SER A 61 -16.56 16.14 -16.73
C SER A 61 -17.60 15.70 -17.78
N MET A 62 -17.54 14.44 -18.25
CA MET A 62 -18.58 13.86 -19.13
C MET A 62 -19.95 13.77 -18.45
N SER A 63 -19.97 13.71 -17.11
CA SER A 63 -21.21 13.71 -16.31
C SER A 63 -21.61 15.08 -15.78
N GLY A 64 -20.81 16.13 -16.05
CA GLY A 64 -21.01 17.47 -15.49
C GLY A 64 -20.80 17.55 -13.97
N ARG A 65 -20.06 16.60 -13.38
CA ARG A 65 -19.86 16.50 -11.93
C ARG A 65 -18.51 17.06 -11.49
N GLU A 66 -18.50 17.67 -10.32
CA GLU A 66 -17.28 18.09 -9.66
C GLU A 66 -16.65 16.96 -8.83
N ALA A 67 -15.32 16.95 -8.78
CA ALA A 67 -14.54 15.96 -8.03
C ALA A 67 -14.92 15.89 -6.54
N ASN A 68 -15.16 17.04 -5.90
CA ASN A 68 -15.50 17.10 -4.48
C ASN A 68 -16.87 16.49 -4.19
N VAL A 69 -17.86 16.70 -5.06
CA VAL A 69 -19.20 16.12 -4.92
C VAL A 69 -19.12 14.60 -4.98
N CYS A 70 -18.40 14.07 -5.98
CA CYS A 70 -18.20 12.63 -6.14
C CYS A 70 -17.35 12.00 -5.05
N THR A 71 -16.34 12.71 -4.55
CA THR A 71 -15.53 12.20 -3.44
C THR A 71 -16.31 12.21 -2.12
N ASN A 72 -17.24 13.14 -1.92
CA ASN A 72 -18.05 13.20 -0.71
C ASN A 72 -19.09 12.09 -0.62
N ASP A 73 -19.79 11.80 -1.73
CA ASP A 73 -20.75 10.70 -1.88
C ASP A 73 -20.38 9.84 -3.11
N PRO A 74 -19.43 8.90 -2.94
CA PRO A 74 -18.94 8.10 -4.04
C PRO A 74 -20.00 7.14 -4.56
N ASP A 75 -20.85 6.59 -3.70
CA ASP A 75 -21.84 5.59 -4.14
C ASP A 75 -22.90 6.19 -5.07
N ALA A 76 -23.44 7.36 -4.73
CA ALA A 76 -24.36 8.08 -5.61
C ALA A 76 -23.67 8.46 -6.94
N CYS A 77 -22.44 8.98 -6.86
CA CYS A 77 -21.69 9.37 -8.06
C CYS A 77 -21.42 8.18 -8.99
N ILE A 78 -20.94 7.04 -8.47
CA ILE A 78 -20.64 5.86 -9.29
C ILE A 78 -21.91 5.25 -9.88
N ALA A 79 -23.03 5.23 -9.14
CA ALA A 79 -24.32 4.76 -9.66
C ALA A 79 -24.76 5.56 -10.90
N GLU A 80 -24.59 6.89 -10.86
CA GLU A 80 -24.93 7.75 -11.99
C GLU A 80 -23.94 7.63 -13.16
N LEU A 81 -22.63 7.59 -12.89
CA LEU A 81 -21.63 7.38 -13.95
C LEU A 81 -21.89 6.10 -14.74
N LYS A 82 -22.39 5.03 -14.08
CA LYS A 82 -22.76 3.77 -14.72
C LYS A 82 -23.91 3.92 -15.74
N THR A 83 -24.73 4.97 -15.64
CA THR A 83 -25.86 5.20 -16.56
C THR A 83 -25.46 5.90 -17.86
N ILE A 84 -24.27 6.50 -17.92
CA ILE A 84 -23.78 7.26 -19.07
C ILE A 84 -23.10 6.30 -20.05
N SER A 85 -23.80 5.97 -21.14
CA SER A 85 -23.34 4.97 -22.12
C SER A 85 -22.07 5.36 -22.87
N GLN A 86 -21.72 6.65 -22.90
CA GLN A 86 -20.50 7.16 -23.54
C GLN A 86 -19.23 6.88 -22.73
N ILE A 87 -19.34 6.59 -21.42
CA ILE A 87 -18.19 6.27 -20.58
C ILE A 87 -17.83 4.80 -20.81
N GLY A 88 -16.63 4.55 -21.34
CA GLY A 88 -16.15 3.19 -21.54
C GLY A 88 -15.92 2.44 -20.23
N GLU A 89 -16.03 1.10 -20.25
CA GLU A 89 -15.87 0.26 -19.06
C GLU A 89 -14.56 0.51 -18.30
N GLU A 90 -13.44 0.61 -19.03
CA GLU A 90 -12.12 0.88 -18.42
C GLU A 90 -12.05 2.27 -17.77
N GLN A 91 -12.64 3.29 -18.41
CA GLN A 91 -12.71 4.64 -17.86
C GLN A 91 -13.52 4.64 -16.58
N PHE A 92 -14.71 4.03 -16.61
CA PHE A 92 -15.60 3.88 -15.46
C PHE A 92 -14.91 3.17 -14.29
N LEU A 93 -14.37 1.97 -14.52
CA LEU A 93 -13.75 1.17 -13.45
C LEU A 93 -12.53 1.87 -12.84
N SER A 94 -11.70 2.48 -13.68
CA SER A 94 -10.51 3.19 -13.23
C SER A 94 -10.89 4.42 -12.39
N ALA A 95 -11.87 5.22 -12.84
CA ALA A 95 -12.32 6.40 -12.10
C ALA A 95 -12.99 6.02 -10.78
N ALA A 96 -13.85 5.00 -10.78
CA ALA A 96 -14.49 4.51 -9.57
C ALA A 96 -13.47 4.06 -8.52
N SER A 97 -12.44 3.31 -8.93
CA SER A 97 -11.39 2.85 -8.00
C SER A 97 -10.66 4.01 -7.31
N GLU A 98 -10.41 5.11 -8.03
CA GLU A 98 -9.75 6.29 -7.49
C GLU A 98 -10.67 7.12 -6.60
N ILE A 99 -11.94 7.29 -6.99
CA ILE A 99 -12.94 8.03 -6.20
C ILE A 99 -13.16 7.38 -4.83
N TYR A 100 -13.28 6.05 -4.79
CA TYR A 100 -13.38 5.32 -3.53
C TYR A 100 -12.11 5.44 -2.68
N LEU A 101 -10.93 5.37 -3.31
CA LEU A 101 -9.67 5.60 -2.60
C LEU A 101 -9.57 7.02 -2.03
N ALA A 102 -10.01 8.02 -2.80
CA ALA A 102 -10.08 9.42 -2.38
C ALA A 102 -11.01 9.60 -1.18
N LYS A 103 -12.19 8.98 -1.17
CA LYS A 103 -13.07 9.00 0.00
C LYS A 103 -12.39 8.41 1.22
N SER A 104 -11.71 7.26 1.07
CA SER A 104 -10.95 6.64 2.17
C SER A 104 -9.87 7.59 2.72
N MET A 105 -9.12 8.27 1.85
CA MET A 105 -8.08 9.22 2.26
C MET A 105 -8.67 10.49 2.91
N GLN A 106 -9.82 10.95 2.45
CA GLN A 106 -10.57 12.03 3.09
C GLN A 106 -11.00 11.64 4.52
N LEU A 107 -11.54 10.42 4.69
CA LEU A 107 -11.93 9.87 5.98
C LEU A 107 -10.72 9.76 6.92
N GLU A 108 -9.58 9.26 6.44
CA GLU A 108 -8.33 9.15 7.21
C GLU A 108 -7.89 10.48 7.86
N ARG A 109 -8.10 11.60 7.15
CA ARG A 109 -7.71 12.93 7.65
C ARG A 109 -8.76 13.57 8.56
N SER A 110 -10.00 13.09 8.51
CA SER A 110 -11.09 13.59 9.34
C SER A 110 -10.79 13.37 10.82
N SER A 111 -11.27 14.28 11.68
CA SER A 111 -11.14 14.16 13.14
C SER A 111 -11.78 12.88 13.68
N ASP A 112 -12.84 12.42 13.01
CA ASP A 112 -13.71 11.35 13.47
C ASP A 112 -13.06 9.97 13.33
N CYS A 113 -12.07 9.84 12.44
CA CYS A 113 -11.29 8.61 12.24
C CYS A 113 -9.94 8.62 12.97
N LYS A 114 -9.62 9.68 13.74
CA LYS A 114 -8.35 9.76 14.49
C LYS A 114 -8.51 9.10 15.85
N THR A 115 -7.52 8.27 16.21
CA THR A 115 -7.42 7.70 17.55
C THR A 115 -7.35 8.81 18.61
N PRO A 116 -8.28 8.87 19.57
CA PRO A 116 -8.20 9.85 20.65
C PRO A 116 -6.96 9.56 21.51
N SER A 117 -6.16 10.59 21.76
CA SER A 117 -5.06 10.52 22.73
C SER A 117 -5.61 10.08 24.10
N SER A 118 -4.83 9.30 24.84
CA SER A 118 -5.22 8.48 26.01
C SER A 118 -5.79 9.24 27.23
N THR A 119 -6.10 10.53 27.11
CA THR A 119 -6.48 11.47 28.17
C THR A 119 -8.00 11.71 28.34
N ALA A 120 -8.88 11.09 27.55
CA ALA A 120 -10.34 11.28 27.69
C ALA A 120 -10.95 10.58 28.94
N LYS A 121 -12.09 11.05 29.45
CA LYS A 121 -12.82 10.46 30.63
C LYS A 121 -13.68 9.24 30.23
N SER A 122 -13.93 8.31 31.17
CA SER A 122 -14.48 6.95 30.93
C SER A 122 -15.80 6.87 30.13
N ASN A 123 -16.79 7.73 30.39
CA ASN A 123 -18.08 7.68 29.67
C ASN A 123 -18.01 8.34 28.28
N THR A 124 -17.13 9.34 28.12
CA THR A 124 -16.80 9.91 26.81
C THR A 124 -15.99 8.92 25.97
N LYS A 125 -15.15 8.08 26.57
CA LYS A 125 -14.38 7.04 25.85
C LYS A 125 -15.26 6.04 25.08
N LEU A 126 -16.41 5.64 25.61
CA LEU A 126 -17.27 4.61 24.98
C LEU A 126 -18.02 5.15 23.74
N ASN A 127 -18.51 6.40 23.80
CA ASN A 127 -19.16 7.02 22.64
C ASN A 127 -18.14 7.47 21.59
N LEU A 128 -16.98 7.98 22.03
CA LEU A 128 -15.86 8.30 21.13
C LEU A 128 -15.34 7.05 20.41
N SER A 129 -15.25 5.91 21.11
CA SER A 129 -14.84 4.66 20.48
C SER A 129 -15.87 4.18 19.46
N ASN A 130 -17.18 4.27 19.72
CA ASN A 130 -18.20 3.87 18.75
C ASN A 130 -18.21 4.74 17.48
N GLN A 131 -18.00 6.05 17.61
CA GLN A 131 -17.89 6.96 16.45
C GLN A 131 -16.61 6.69 15.64
N GLU A 132 -15.47 6.54 16.31
CA GLU A 132 -14.19 6.17 15.70
C GLU A 132 -14.32 4.85 14.94
N ASN A 133 -14.88 3.84 15.61
CA ASN A 133 -15.14 2.52 15.05
C ASN A 133 -16.02 2.56 13.80
N ASN A 134 -17.10 3.36 13.81
CA ASN A 134 -17.94 3.56 12.63
C ASN A 134 -17.18 4.24 11.49
N CYS A 135 -16.35 5.24 11.81
CA CYS A 135 -15.51 5.93 10.82
C CYS A 135 -14.51 4.97 10.17
N LEU A 136 -13.82 4.14 10.97
CA LEU A 136 -12.91 3.10 10.49
C LEU A 136 -13.64 2.07 9.63
N ASP A 137 -14.84 1.63 10.01
CA ASP A 137 -15.63 0.68 9.24
C ASP A 137 -16.06 1.26 7.88
N ARG A 138 -16.44 2.54 7.83
CA ARG A 138 -16.72 3.26 6.57
C ARG A 138 -15.48 3.38 5.70
N GLN A 139 -14.34 3.74 6.30
CA GLN A 139 -13.06 3.85 5.57
C GLN A 139 -12.67 2.50 4.96
N MET A 140 -12.80 1.42 5.73
CA MET A 140 -12.54 0.06 5.27
C MET A 140 -13.50 -0.39 4.16
N ASN A 141 -14.75 0.07 4.16
CA ASN A 141 -15.69 -0.19 3.05
C ASN A 141 -15.27 0.53 1.76
N MET A 142 -14.79 1.78 1.85
CA MET A 142 -14.30 2.52 0.68
C MET A 142 -13.04 1.88 0.09
N LEU A 143 -12.13 1.40 0.93
CA LEU A 143 -10.95 0.66 0.50
C LEU A 143 -11.31 -0.67 -0.17
N ASP A 144 -12.24 -1.44 0.41
CA ASP A 144 -12.78 -2.67 -0.21
C ASP A 144 -13.33 -2.40 -1.61
N LYS A 145 -14.11 -1.34 -1.79
CA LYS A 145 -14.60 -0.93 -3.11
C LYS A 145 -13.46 -0.56 -4.05
N SER A 146 -12.48 0.24 -3.60
CA SER A 146 -11.30 0.58 -4.40
C SER A 146 -10.53 -0.67 -4.88
N ILE A 147 -10.35 -1.67 -4.01
CA ILE A 147 -9.73 -2.96 -4.35
C ILE A 147 -10.53 -3.67 -5.46
N ARG A 148 -11.85 -3.77 -5.32
CA ARG A 148 -12.72 -4.45 -6.28
C ARG A 148 -12.71 -3.79 -7.66
N TYR A 149 -12.89 -2.48 -7.71
CA TYR A 149 -12.88 -1.72 -8.97
C TYR A 149 -11.52 -1.78 -9.65
N SER A 150 -10.42 -1.71 -8.87
CA SER A 150 -9.07 -1.87 -9.41
C SER A 150 -8.84 -3.29 -9.96
N TYR A 151 -9.27 -4.32 -9.23
CA TYR A 151 -9.18 -5.72 -9.68
C TYR A 151 -9.97 -5.93 -10.98
N ALA A 152 -11.20 -5.40 -11.04
CA ALA A 152 -12.05 -5.47 -12.23
C ALA A 152 -11.36 -4.82 -13.44
N TYR A 153 -10.82 -3.60 -13.26
CA TYR A 153 -10.08 -2.89 -14.30
C TYR A 153 -8.84 -3.68 -14.78
N LEU A 154 -8.09 -4.29 -13.87
CA LEU A 154 -6.86 -4.99 -14.22
C LEU A 154 -7.12 -6.34 -14.91
N PHE A 155 -8.18 -7.06 -14.55
CA PHE A 155 -8.30 -8.47 -14.94
C PHE A 155 -9.59 -8.86 -15.68
N LEU A 156 -10.62 -8.00 -15.70
CA LEU A 156 -11.91 -8.33 -16.32
C LEU A 156 -12.25 -7.50 -17.55
N THR A 157 -11.50 -6.43 -17.82
CA THR A 157 -11.68 -5.62 -19.03
C THR A 157 -11.12 -6.33 -20.26
N GLN A 158 -11.52 -5.87 -21.44
CA GLN A 158 -11.11 -6.49 -22.71
C GLN A 158 -9.59 -6.52 -22.90
N ARG A 159 -8.90 -5.42 -22.58
CA ARG A 159 -7.43 -5.35 -22.65
C ARG A 159 -6.83 -6.00 -21.42
N LYS A 160 -5.96 -7.00 -21.60
CA LYS A 160 -5.23 -7.61 -20.49
C LYS A 160 -4.12 -6.67 -20.00
N PRO A 161 -3.51 -6.91 -18.82
CA PRO A 161 -2.40 -6.08 -18.36
C PRO A 161 -1.20 -6.04 -19.31
N GLN A 162 -0.97 -7.14 -20.02
CA GLN A 162 0.07 -7.29 -21.06
C GLN A 162 -0.20 -6.44 -22.30
N ASP A 163 -1.46 -6.03 -22.52
CA ASP A 163 -1.83 -5.16 -23.65
C ASP A 163 -1.71 -3.66 -23.25
N ARG A 164 -1.35 -3.39 -21.99
CA ARG A 164 -1.34 -2.07 -21.33
C ARG A 164 0.02 -1.75 -20.68
N ILE A 165 1.11 -2.35 -21.15
CA ILE A 165 2.41 -2.32 -20.44
C ILE A 165 2.98 -0.90 -20.28
N PHE A 166 2.68 -0.01 -21.23
CA PHE A 166 3.11 1.39 -21.24
C PHE A 166 1.99 2.36 -20.84
N ASP A 167 0.81 1.84 -20.47
CA ASP A 167 -0.31 2.66 -20.06
C ASP A 167 -0.10 3.16 -18.63
N ASN A 168 0.17 4.46 -18.47
CA ASN A 168 0.35 5.07 -17.15
C ASN A 168 -0.88 4.86 -16.26
N ARG A 169 -2.08 4.79 -16.85
CA ARG A 169 -3.30 4.54 -16.09
C ARG A 169 -3.26 3.17 -15.41
N GLN A 170 -2.72 2.16 -16.08
CA GLN A 170 -2.57 0.84 -15.47
C GLN A 170 -1.64 0.87 -14.25
N VAL A 171 -0.54 1.63 -14.33
CA VAL A 171 0.38 1.80 -13.19
C VAL A 171 -0.36 2.42 -12.01
N GLN A 172 -1.12 3.50 -12.25
CA GLN A 172 -1.94 4.13 -11.22
C GLN A 172 -2.96 3.17 -10.59
N ILE A 173 -3.69 2.39 -11.40
CA ILE A 173 -4.70 1.47 -10.87
C ILE A 173 -4.07 0.32 -10.08
N ARG A 174 -2.90 -0.19 -10.51
CA ARG A 174 -2.12 -1.15 -9.73
C ARG A 174 -1.72 -0.55 -8.37
N ASP A 175 -1.28 0.70 -8.37
CA ASP A 175 -0.88 1.38 -7.13
C ASP A 175 -2.10 1.63 -6.22
N PHE A 176 -3.26 2.01 -6.76
CA PHE A 176 -4.51 2.12 -6.00
C PHE A 176 -4.89 0.79 -5.35
N TYR A 177 -4.84 -0.31 -6.11
CA TYR A 177 -5.07 -1.66 -5.58
C TYR A 177 -4.10 -2.00 -4.44
N ASN A 178 -2.80 -1.81 -4.65
CA ASN A 178 -1.77 -2.15 -3.68
C ASN A 178 -1.89 -1.29 -2.40
N GLN A 179 -2.12 0.01 -2.55
CA GLN A 179 -2.28 0.92 -1.41
C GLN A 179 -3.60 0.72 -0.69
N ALA A 180 -4.67 0.37 -1.40
CA ALA A 180 -5.95 0.08 -0.76
C ALA A 180 -5.83 -1.16 0.14
N ILE A 181 -5.14 -2.22 -0.30
CA ILE A 181 -4.82 -3.39 0.54
C ILE A 181 -3.94 -2.99 1.73
N ALA A 182 -2.88 -2.20 1.49
CA ALA A 182 -1.96 -1.74 2.54
C ALA A 182 -2.71 -1.01 3.67
N LYS A 183 -3.56 -0.06 3.30
CA LYS A 183 -4.39 0.70 4.24
C LYS A 183 -5.43 -0.20 4.90
N GLN A 184 -6.09 -1.09 4.16
CA GLN A 184 -7.13 -1.99 4.71
C GLN A 184 -6.57 -2.88 5.82
N VAL A 185 -5.44 -3.54 5.57
CA VAL A 185 -4.81 -4.44 6.55
C VAL A 185 -4.34 -3.67 7.78
N THR A 186 -3.80 -2.46 7.59
CA THR A 186 -3.37 -1.58 8.68
C THR A 186 -4.56 -1.16 9.55
N LEU A 187 -5.63 -0.66 8.94
CA LEU A 187 -6.84 -0.22 9.64
C LEU A 187 -7.53 -1.39 10.36
N TYR A 188 -7.58 -2.56 9.73
CA TYR A 188 -8.15 -3.74 10.37
C TYR A 188 -7.41 -4.11 11.67
N GLY A 189 -6.08 -4.04 11.67
CA GLY A 189 -5.25 -4.27 12.85
C GLY A 189 -5.45 -3.21 13.94
N LEU A 190 -5.66 -1.94 13.57
CA LEU A 190 -6.01 -0.87 14.52
C LEU A 190 -7.39 -1.08 15.14
N ARG A 191 -8.37 -1.47 14.32
CA ARG A 191 -9.75 -1.74 14.73
C ARG A 191 -9.88 -2.98 15.62
N ASN A 192 -9.05 -3.98 15.37
CA ASN A 192 -9.05 -5.27 16.07
C ASN A 192 -7.66 -5.52 16.67
N PRO A 193 -7.31 -4.87 17.80
CA PRO A 193 -5.99 -5.00 18.42
C PRO A 193 -5.87 -6.38 19.08
N GLN A 194 -5.64 -7.39 18.26
CA GLN A 194 -5.41 -8.75 18.69
C GLN A 194 -3.92 -9.04 18.71
N LYS A 195 -3.52 -9.95 19.60
CA LYS A 195 -2.11 -10.39 19.68
C LYS A 195 -1.73 -11.32 18.52
N GLN A 196 -2.69 -11.82 17.77
CA GLN A 196 -2.50 -12.79 16.70
C GLN A 196 -3.44 -12.51 15.53
N VAL A 197 -2.93 -12.69 14.31
CA VAL A 197 -3.70 -12.57 13.06
C VAL A 197 -4.66 -13.75 12.92
N GLN A 198 -5.95 -13.45 12.70
CA GLN A 198 -6.97 -14.45 12.41
C GLN A 198 -6.86 -14.98 10.98
N THR A 199 -7.36 -16.19 10.74
CA THR A 199 -7.42 -16.80 9.38
C THR A 199 -8.62 -16.33 8.56
N GLN A 200 -9.57 -15.63 9.18
CA GLN A 200 -10.74 -15.05 8.54
C GLN A 200 -11.05 -13.69 9.16
N ILE A 201 -11.45 -12.75 8.31
CA ILE A 201 -11.71 -11.36 8.66
C ILE A 201 -13.08 -10.97 8.09
N GLN A 202 -13.92 -10.33 8.90
CA GLN A 202 -15.20 -9.77 8.46
C GLN A 202 -15.07 -8.25 8.28
N LEU A 203 -15.49 -7.74 7.11
CA LEU A 203 -15.44 -6.33 6.72
C LEU A 203 -16.81 -5.91 6.18
N GLY A 204 -17.67 -5.38 7.07
CA GLY A 204 -19.08 -5.16 6.74
C GLY A 204 -19.74 -6.50 6.37
N ASP A 205 -20.35 -6.56 5.19
CA ASP A 205 -20.98 -7.79 4.67
C ASP A 205 -19.98 -8.74 3.99
N ASN A 206 -18.71 -8.34 3.86
CA ASN A 206 -17.70 -9.10 3.15
C ASN A 206 -16.86 -9.97 4.10
N THR A 207 -16.55 -11.18 3.64
CA THR A 207 -15.69 -12.14 4.34
C THR A 207 -14.39 -12.31 3.57
N TYR A 208 -13.28 -12.08 4.25
CA TYR A 208 -11.92 -12.23 3.74
C TYR A 208 -11.24 -13.41 4.43
N ARG A 209 -10.94 -14.48 3.68
CA ARG A 209 -10.17 -15.61 4.18
C ARG A 209 -8.68 -15.42 3.87
N ILE A 210 -7.83 -15.56 4.87
CA ILE A 210 -6.38 -15.50 4.68
C ILE A 210 -5.87 -16.89 4.28
N ASN A 211 -5.10 -16.95 3.20
CA ASN A 211 -4.56 -18.19 2.63
C ASN A 211 -3.03 -18.16 2.67
N PHE A 212 -2.46 -19.08 3.44
CA PHE A 212 -1.02 -19.24 3.63
C PHE A 212 -0.43 -20.42 2.83
N ASN A 213 -1.16 -20.99 1.86
CA ASN A 213 -0.67 -22.13 1.07
C ASN A 213 0.65 -21.83 0.35
N ASP A 214 0.83 -20.59 -0.11
CA ASP A 214 2.05 -20.12 -0.79
C ASP A 214 3.12 -19.60 0.19
N PHE A 215 2.86 -19.67 1.51
CA PHE A 215 3.85 -19.44 2.55
C PHE A 215 3.54 -20.25 3.84
N PRO A 216 3.63 -21.60 3.81
CA PRO A 216 3.16 -22.45 4.90
C PRO A 216 3.89 -22.25 6.24
N GLN A 217 5.11 -21.69 6.21
CA GLN A 217 5.88 -21.43 7.43
C GLN A 217 5.21 -20.38 8.32
N LEU A 218 4.55 -19.36 7.73
CA LEU A 218 3.83 -18.35 8.48
C LEU A 218 2.64 -18.95 9.25
N ALA A 219 1.95 -19.93 8.67
CA ALA A 219 0.79 -20.57 9.31
C ALA A 219 1.16 -21.42 10.54
N LYS A 220 2.44 -21.80 10.68
CA LYS A 220 2.91 -22.64 11.79
C LYS A 220 3.31 -21.85 13.04
N GLN A 221 3.35 -20.52 12.95
CA GLN A 221 3.84 -19.64 14.00
C GLN A 221 2.79 -18.59 14.35
N PRO A 222 2.75 -18.11 15.60
CA PRO A 222 1.81 -17.05 15.99
C PRO A 222 2.22 -15.73 15.30
N LEU A 223 1.54 -15.36 14.23
CA LEU A 223 1.77 -14.10 13.54
C LEU A 223 1.14 -12.95 14.32
N GLU A 224 1.92 -11.95 14.73
CA GLU A 224 1.43 -10.79 15.49
C GLU A 224 0.68 -9.82 14.59
N LYS A 225 1.31 -9.39 13.48
CA LYS A 225 0.77 -8.38 12.57
C LYS A 225 1.50 -8.35 11.23
N PHE A 226 0.93 -7.61 10.28
CA PHE A 226 1.59 -7.20 9.05
C PHE A 226 1.87 -5.70 9.09
N ILE A 227 3.08 -5.29 8.67
CA ILE A 227 3.47 -3.90 8.50
C ILE A 227 3.63 -3.63 7.01
N SER A 228 2.92 -2.63 6.45
CA SER A 228 3.12 -2.24 5.05
C SER A 228 4.56 -1.75 4.86
N SER A 229 5.24 -2.32 3.87
CA SER A 229 6.63 -1.97 3.58
C SER A 229 6.77 -0.80 2.59
N TYR A 230 5.65 -0.37 2.00
CA TYR A 230 5.64 0.61 0.91
C TYR A 230 6.18 1.98 1.36
N ASN A 231 5.74 2.43 2.54
CA ASN A 231 6.09 3.74 3.12
C ASN A 231 7.26 3.68 4.12
N LEU A 232 7.94 2.54 4.25
CA LEU A 232 9.10 2.44 5.13
C LEU A 232 10.30 3.10 4.47
N ASN A 233 10.90 4.07 5.17
CA ASN A 233 12.15 4.70 4.78
C ASN A 233 13.23 4.31 5.79
N PHE A 234 14.41 3.93 5.28
CA PHE A 234 15.52 3.44 6.10
C PHE A 234 16.74 4.34 5.89
N SER A 235 17.03 5.20 6.87
CA SER A 235 18.19 6.11 6.80
C SER A 235 19.55 5.39 6.79
N GLY A 236 19.60 4.15 7.30
CA GLY A 236 20.83 3.34 7.39
C GLY A 236 21.08 2.41 6.20
N LEU A 237 20.16 2.31 5.23
CA LEU A 237 20.32 1.46 4.04
C LEU A 237 20.65 2.33 2.83
N ARG A 238 21.75 2.02 2.13
CA ARG A 238 22.15 2.74 0.91
C ARG A 238 21.22 2.47 -0.26
N THR A 239 20.68 1.26 -0.34
CA THR A 239 19.81 0.77 -1.41
C THR A 239 18.63 0.02 -0.81
N ILE A 240 17.45 0.18 -1.42
CA ILE A 240 16.27 -0.63 -1.09
C ILE A 240 16.08 -1.63 -2.23
N ASN A 241 16.28 -2.91 -1.92
CA ASN A 241 16.13 -4.00 -2.87
C ASN A 241 14.64 -4.34 -3.00
N ARG A 242 14.03 -3.86 -4.08
CA ARG A 242 12.64 -4.16 -4.47
C ARG A 242 12.56 -4.86 -5.82
N ARG A 243 11.52 -5.66 -6.00
CA ARG A 243 11.12 -6.23 -7.30
C ARG A 243 9.76 -5.66 -7.66
N ASP A 244 9.68 -5.00 -8.81
CA ASP A 244 8.41 -4.54 -9.37
C ASP A 244 7.52 -5.73 -9.73
N GLY A 245 6.23 -5.62 -9.41
CA GLY A 245 5.27 -6.67 -9.72
C GLY A 245 3.87 -6.34 -9.24
N PHE A 246 3.01 -7.36 -9.19
CA PHE A 246 1.65 -7.28 -8.70
C PHE A 246 1.58 -7.75 -7.23
N GLY A 247 0.73 -7.10 -6.43
CA GLY A 247 0.56 -7.40 -5.01
C GLY A 247 1.11 -6.30 -4.09
N SER A 248 0.55 -6.25 -2.88
CA SER A 248 0.91 -5.25 -1.86
C SER A 248 2.01 -5.81 -0.95
N GLU A 249 3.09 -5.07 -0.78
CA GLU A 249 4.32 -5.52 -0.10
C GLU A 249 4.26 -5.25 1.41
N PHE A 250 4.45 -6.28 2.23
CA PHE A 250 4.40 -6.20 3.69
C PHE A 250 5.60 -6.89 4.35
N VAL A 251 5.75 -6.64 5.64
CA VAL A 251 6.58 -7.43 6.55
C VAL A 251 5.67 -8.13 7.56
N ALA A 252 5.76 -9.45 7.61
CA ALA A 252 5.13 -10.28 8.64
C ALA A 252 5.97 -10.19 9.92
N VAL A 253 5.32 -9.89 11.04
CA VAL A 253 5.98 -9.70 12.34
C VAL A 253 5.56 -10.80 13.31
N PHE A 254 6.54 -11.48 13.88
CA PHE A 254 6.35 -12.47 14.94
C PHE A 254 6.58 -11.86 16.34
N PRO A 255 5.91 -12.40 17.37
CA PRO A 255 6.07 -11.94 18.74
C PRO A 255 7.52 -12.11 19.21
N PRO A 256 7.97 -11.29 20.17
CA PRO A 256 9.33 -11.39 20.70
C PRO A 256 9.51 -12.70 21.47
N SER A 257 10.76 -13.17 21.54
CA SER A 257 11.08 -14.30 22.38
C SER A 257 10.92 -13.91 23.85
N ASN A 258 10.11 -14.64 24.61
CA ASN A 258 9.96 -14.45 26.06
C ASN A 258 11.12 -15.09 26.87
N ARG A 259 12.18 -15.54 26.21
CA ARG A 259 13.33 -16.19 26.86
C ARG A 259 14.19 -15.14 27.55
N LYS A 260 14.46 -15.33 28.84
CA LYS A 260 15.42 -14.50 29.56
C LYS A 260 16.82 -14.80 29.05
N GLU A 261 17.46 -13.79 28.47
CA GLU A 261 18.83 -13.87 27.98
C GLU A 261 19.80 -14.25 29.11
N SER A 262 20.83 -15.02 28.77
CA SER A 262 21.88 -15.40 29.71
C SER A 262 23.11 -14.58 29.42
N SER A 263 23.52 -13.71 30.34
CA SER A 263 24.76 -12.95 30.22
C SER A 263 26.00 -13.78 30.58
N LYS A 264 25.85 -14.82 31.42
CA LYS A 264 26.98 -15.65 31.86
C LYS A 264 27.53 -16.49 30.71
N TYR A 265 28.82 -16.34 30.42
CA TYR A 265 29.53 -17.18 29.44
C TYR A 265 29.50 -18.65 29.81
N ILE A 266 29.21 -19.48 28.81
CA ILE A 266 29.16 -20.93 28.90
C ILE A 266 30.19 -21.47 27.91
N VAL A 267 31.15 -22.26 28.39
CA VAL A 267 32.26 -22.78 27.58
C VAL A 267 31.77 -23.78 26.53
N ASP A 268 30.83 -24.66 26.91
CA ASP A 268 30.22 -25.63 26.00
C ASP A 268 28.70 -25.41 25.95
N PRO A 269 28.22 -24.50 25.09
CA PRO A 269 26.80 -24.22 24.98
C PRO A 269 26.02 -25.34 24.27
N LEU A 270 26.67 -26.31 23.61
CA LEU A 270 25.99 -27.40 22.92
C LEU A 270 25.51 -28.48 23.91
N HIS A 271 26.31 -28.76 24.95
CA HIS A 271 25.97 -29.74 25.98
C HIS A 271 25.43 -29.10 27.28
N TYR A 272 25.31 -27.77 27.33
CA TYR A 272 24.77 -27.07 28.49
C TYR A 272 23.26 -27.26 28.63
N ASN A 273 22.80 -27.59 29.83
CA ASN A 273 21.38 -27.77 30.11
C ASN A 273 20.70 -26.41 30.38
N PHE A 274 20.17 -25.80 29.32
CA PHE A 274 19.37 -24.58 29.44
C PHE A 274 17.99 -24.88 30.06
N LYS A 275 17.48 -23.98 30.91
CA LYS A 275 16.16 -24.13 31.57
C LYS A 275 15.00 -24.37 30.59
N SER A 276 15.08 -23.79 29.39
CA SER A 276 14.08 -23.93 28.32
C SER A 276 14.42 -25.04 27.31
N GLY A 277 15.48 -25.82 27.52
CA GLY A 277 15.99 -26.82 26.57
C GLY A 277 16.62 -26.23 25.29
N GLN A 278 16.70 -24.90 25.18
CA GLN A 278 17.26 -24.19 24.04
C GLN A 278 18.12 -23.02 24.55
N ASN A 279 19.17 -22.70 23.80
CA ASN A 279 20.02 -21.54 24.09
C ASN A 279 19.21 -20.23 23.93
N PRO A 280 19.04 -19.43 25.01
CA PRO A 280 18.24 -18.21 24.97
C PRO A 280 18.86 -17.08 24.14
N ASN A 281 20.15 -17.17 23.82
CA ASN A 281 20.87 -16.15 23.04
C ASN A 281 20.84 -16.45 21.53
N ILE A 282 20.13 -17.49 21.09
CA ILE A 282 19.82 -17.75 19.68
C ILE A 282 18.43 -17.20 19.39
N HIS A 283 18.37 -16.09 18.68
CA HIS A 283 17.16 -15.36 18.33
C HIS A 283 16.65 -15.79 16.96
N ASP A 284 15.38 -16.20 16.89
CA ASP A 284 14.72 -16.55 15.64
C ASP A 284 14.34 -15.31 14.83
N ALA A 285 14.16 -15.49 13.52
CA ALA A 285 13.75 -14.43 12.61
C ALA A 285 12.35 -13.92 12.94
N ARG A 286 12.24 -12.64 13.31
CA ARG A 286 10.96 -12.01 13.66
C ARG A 286 10.28 -11.29 12.51
N TYR A 287 11.03 -10.89 11.49
CA TYR A 287 10.55 -10.08 10.40
C TYR A 287 10.77 -10.83 9.09
N LEU A 288 9.69 -11.15 8.38
CA LEU A 288 9.76 -11.82 7.08
C LEU A 288 9.08 -11.00 5.99
N ALA A 289 9.68 -10.95 4.81
CA ALA A 289 9.06 -10.32 3.65
C ALA A 289 7.84 -11.13 3.22
N VAL A 290 6.74 -10.45 2.91
CA VAL A 290 5.51 -11.07 2.44
C VAL A 290 4.84 -10.19 1.41
N THR A 291 4.17 -10.80 0.45
CA THR A 291 3.34 -10.07 -0.50
C THR A 291 1.90 -10.55 -0.40
N LEU A 292 0.98 -9.61 -0.19
CA LEU A 292 -0.45 -9.87 -0.06
C LEU A 292 -1.15 -9.57 -1.38
N VAL A 293 -1.99 -10.51 -1.83
CA VAL A 293 -2.85 -10.35 -3.01
C VAL A 293 -4.27 -10.68 -2.63
N VAL A 294 -5.19 -9.78 -2.97
CA VAL A 294 -6.63 -9.94 -2.74
C VAL A 294 -7.33 -10.35 -4.03
N GLU A 295 -8.02 -11.48 -3.99
CA GLU A 295 -8.81 -11.98 -5.11
C GLU A 295 -10.16 -12.52 -4.62
N PRO A 296 -11.20 -12.53 -5.48
CA PRO A 296 -12.46 -13.18 -5.14
C PRO A 296 -12.23 -14.69 -4.94
N GLN A 297 -12.90 -15.29 -3.96
CA GLN A 297 -12.74 -16.71 -3.64
C GLN A 297 -13.12 -17.62 -4.82
N ILE A 298 -14.11 -17.18 -5.61
CA ILE A 298 -14.56 -17.86 -6.83
C ILE A 298 -14.19 -16.97 -8.02
N LYS A 299 -13.59 -17.56 -9.06
CA LYS A 299 -13.23 -16.85 -10.28
C LYS A 299 -14.46 -16.14 -10.88
N PRO A 300 -14.45 -14.80 -11.00
CA PRO A 300 -15.58 -14.06 -11.52
C PRO A 300 -15.67 -14.21 -13.03
N LYS A 301 -16.89 -14.23 -13.55
CA LYS A 301 -17.19 -14.28 -14.99
C LYS A 301 -17.41 -12.89 -15.59
N ASN A 302 -17.75 -11.91 -14.77
CA ASN A 302 -18.04 -10.53 -15.17
C ASN A 302 -17.74 -9.56 -14.02
N VAL A 303 -17.80 -8.26 -14.33
CA VAL A 303 -17.57 -7.17 -13.38
C VAL A 303 -18.57 -7.20 -12.21
N ASP A 304 -19.86 -7.44 -12.45
CA ASP A 304 -20.85 -7.41 -11.35
C ASP A 304 -20.56 -8.47 -10.27
N GLN A 305 -19.99 -9.62 -10.64
CA GLN A 305 -19.61 -10.66 -9.67
C GLN A 305 -18.44 -10.25 -8.76
N ILE A 306 -17.44 -9.51 -9.24
CA ILE A 306 -16.36 -9.01 -8.37
C ILE A 306 -16.87 -7.85 -7.49
N LEU A 307 -17.77 -7.02 -8.01
CA LEU A 307 -18.28 -5.87 -7.27
C LEU A 307 -19.22 -6.27 -6.12
N ASN A 308 -20.02 -7.33 -6.27
CA ASN A 308 -21.09 -7.66 -5.33
C ASN A 308 -20.92 -8.97 -4.54
N ASN A 309 -19.99 -9.86 -4.90
CA ASN A 309 -19.78 -11.10 -4.14
C ASN A 309 -19.15 -10.78 -2.77
N PRO A 310 -19.63 -11.34 -1.64
CA PRO A 310 -19.04 -11.05 -0.34
C PRO A 310 -17.75 -11.83 -0.03
N GLN A 311 -17.39 -12.88 -0.79
CA GLN A 311 -16.34 -13.83 -0.42
C GLN A 311 -15.01 -13.56 -1.15
N PHE A 312 -13.98 -13.17 -0.39
CA PHE A 312 -12.63 -12.86 -0.87
C PHE A 312 -11.56 -13.70 -0.17
N VAL A 313 -10.42 -13.81 -0.82
CA VAL A 313 -9.22 -14.45 -0.29
C VAL A 313 -8.06 -13.47 -0.33
N ILE A 314 -7.36 -13.35 0.80
CA ILE A 314 -6.05 -12.71 0.91
C ILE A 314 -5.01 -13.82 0.78
N LYS A 315 -4.37 -13.93 -0.38
CA LYS A 315 -3.25 -14.85 -0.58
C LYS A 315 -1.96 -14.23 -0.05
N VAL A 316 -1.23 -15.00 0.76
CA VAL A 316 0.03 -14.61 1.37
C VAL A 316 1.15 -15.37 0.68
N TYR A 317 2.02 -14.64 0.00
CA TYR A 317 3.15 -15.21 -0.74
C TYR A 317 4.48 -14.96 -0.04
N ASP A 318 5.36 -15.96 -0.11
CA ASP A 318 6.79 -15.80 0.15
C ASP A 318 7.49 -15.25 -1.11
N PRO A 319 7.95 -13.98 -1.12
CA PRO A 319 8.57 -13.38 -2.29
C PRO A 319 9.95 -13.96 -2.63
N TYR A 320 10.62 -14.64 -1.69
CA TYR A 320 11.91 -15.30 -1.93
C TYR A 320 11.77 -16.60 -2.71
N ASN A 321 10.64 -17.31 -2.53
CA ASN A 321 10.37 -18.58 -3.21
C ASN A 321 9.39 -18.43 -4.39
N THR A 322 8.76 -17.26 -4.52
CA THR A 322 7.76 -16.99 -5.56
C THR A 322 8.15 -15.77 -6.37
N GLU A 323 8.54 -15.98 -7.63
CA GLU A 323 8.80 -14.87 -8.56
C GLU A 323 7.56 -14.41 -9.32
N ASN A 324 6.69 -15.37 -9.66
CA ASN A 324 5.51 -15.15 -10.48
C ASN A 324 4.29 -15.79 -9.83
N ILE A 325 3.14 -15.15 -9.97
CA ILE A 325 1.85 -15.63 -9.46
C ILE A 325 0.80 -15.71 -10.56
N LYS A 326 -0.17 -16.61 -10.38
CA LYS A 326 -1.31 -16.74 -11.28
C LYS A 326 -2.51 -15.95 -10.75
N VAL A 327 -2.90 -14.90 -11.47
CA VAL A 327 -4.11 -14.10 -11.18
C VAL A 327 -5.01 -14.09 -12.42
N ALA A 328 -6.30 -14.35 -12.23
CA ALA A 328 -7.28 -14.48 -13.31
C ALA A 328 -6.87 -15.47 -14.44
N GLY A 329 -6.05 -16.47 -14.11
CA GLY A 329 -5.55 -17.48 -15.05
C GLY A 329 -4.32 -17.06 -15.87
N LYS A 330 -3.72 -15.91 -15.59
CA LYS A 330 -2.48 -15.43 -16.22
C LYS A 330 -1.35 -15.26 -15.21
N SER A 331 -0.11 -15.37 -15.68
CA SER A 331 1.09 -15.21 -14.85
C SER A 331 1.55 -13.76 -14.82
N TYR A 332 1.88 -13.25 -13.63
CA TYR A 332 2.44 -11.91 -13.41
C TYR A 332 3.59 -11.95 -12.41
N PRO A 333 4.61 -11.10 -12.55
CA PRO A 333 5.67 -10.98 -11.55
C PRO A 333 5.09 -10.55 -10.20
N LEU A 334 5.57 -11.13 -9.12
CA LEU A 334 5.16 -10.80 -7.75
C LEU A 334 5.99 -9.63 -7.23
N ALA A 335 5.32 -8.58 -6.73
CA ALA A 335 6.00 -7.47 -6.06
C ALA A 335 6.73 -7.95 -4.80
N ALA A 336 7.84 -7.32 -4.43
CA ALA A 336 8.58 -7.70 -3.24
C ALA A 336 9.50 -6.57 -2.73
N ASN A 337 9.57 -6.43 -1.41
CA ASN A 337 10.54 -5.56 -0.75
C ASN A 337 11.42 -6.39 0.18
N PHE A 338 12.63 -6.72 -0.29
CA PHE A 338 13.55 -7.62 0.41
C PHE A 338 14.33 -6.92 1.52
N SER A 339 14.52 -5.60 1.42
CA SER A 339 15.22 -4.81 2.43
C SER A 339 14.38 -4.53 3.67
N ALA A 340 13.06 -4.45 3.54
CA ALA A 340 12.18 -4.00 4.62
C ALA A 340 12.24 -4.84 5.91
N PRO A 341 12.24 -6.19 5.87
CA PRO A 341 12.34 -6.98 7.10
C PRO A 341 13.63 -6.72 7.86
N TYR A 342 14.76 -6.63 7.15
CA TYR A 342 16.06 -6.35 7.75
C TYR A 342 16.14 -4.93 8.33
N GLY A 343 15.63 -3.94 7.59
CA GLY A 343 15.56 -2.57 8.08
C GLY A 343 14.72 -2.42 9.35
N LEU A 344 13.59 -3.13 9.46
CA LEU A 344 12.78 -3.16 10.68
C LEU A 344 13.51 -3.85 11.84
N TRP A 345 14.21 -4.96 11.56
CA TRP A 345 15.02 -5.63 12.57
C TRP A 345 16.12 -4.72 13.13
N LEU A 346 16.83 -3.98 12.27
CA LEU A 346 17.85 -3.01 12.71
C LEU A 346 17.25 -1.91 13.60
N ALA A 347 16.09 -1.38 13.22
CA ALA A 347 15.41 -0.31 13.96
C ALA A 347 14.92 -0.76 15.35
N GLU A 348 14.55 -2.03 15.53
CA GLU A 348 14.13 -2.56 16.83
C GLU A 348 15.32 -2.82 17.76
N ASN A 349 16.46 -3.28 17.23
CA ASN A 349 17.55 -3.82 18.06
C ASN A 349 18.59 -2.77 18.51
N ASN A 350 18.59 -1.53 18.00
CA ASN A 350 19.46 -0.40 18.42
C ASN A 350 20.91 -0.82 18.78
N LEU A 351 21.53 -1.63 17.91
CA LEU A 351 22.73 -2.40 18.22
C LEU A 351 24.00 -1.53 18.35
N GLY A 352 24.02 -0.33 17.76
CA GLY A 352 25.14 0.61 17.86
C GLY A 352 25.45 1.09 19.28
N ILE A 353 24.44 1.23 20.16
CA ILE A 353 24.65 1.68 21.54
C ILE A 353 25.27 0.56 22.40
N LEU A 354 24.88 -0.69 22.15
CA LEU A 354 25.38 -1.86 22.89
C LEU A 354 26.87 -2.12 22.65
N ALA A 355 27.37 -1.85 21.43
CA ALA A 355 28.78 -2.03 21.08
C ALA A 355 29.71 -1.09 21.88
N TYR A 356 29.31 0.17 22.05
CA TYR A 356 30.12 1.16 22.78
C TYR A 356 30.08 0.91 24.31
N LEU A 357 28.93 0.51 24.86
CA LEU A 357 28.80 0.18 26.28
C LEU A 357 29.63 -1.04 26.68
N SER A 358 29.77 -2.05 25.81
CA SER A 358 30.58 -3.24 26.07
C SER A 358 32.09 -2.98 26.23
N LEU A 359 32.59 -1.85 25.71
CA LEU A 359 33.99 -1.44 25.84
C LEU A 359 34.26 -0.67 27.14
N LEU A 360 33.25 0.00 27.68
CA LEU A 360 33.35 0.82 28.89
C LEU A 360 33.05 0.01 30.16
N ASP A 361 32.23 -1.04 30.07
CA ASP A 361 31.94 -1.94 31.19
C ASP A 361 33.06 -2.98 31.37
N ARG A 362 34.17 -2.54 31.98
CA ARG A 362 35.37 -3.37 32.26
C ARG A 362 35.11 -4.51 33.26
N ASP A 363 33.98 -4.49 33.97
CA ASP A 363 33.72 -5.37 35.12
C ASP A 363 32.86 -6.60 34.77
N GLN A 364 32.27 -6.68 33.57
CA GLN A 364 31.59 -7.89 33.09
C GLN A 364 32.53 -8.80 32.29
N ARG A 365 33.15 -9.75 33.01
CA ARG A 365 33.78 -10.95 32.45
C ARG A 365 32.89 -11.59 31.39
N LEU A 366 33.39 -11.71 30.15
CA LEU A 366 32.88 -12.49 29.02
C LEU A 366 31.33 -12.64 29.01
N SER A 367 30.65 -11.83 28.22
CA SER A 367 29.22 -12.05 27.95
C SER A 367 29.05 -13.22 26.98
N MET A 368 27.98 -13.98 27.13
CA MET A 368 27.64 -15.03 26.18
C MET A 368 27.25 -14.40 24.82
N PRO A 369 27.83 -14.84 23.68
CA PRO A 369 27.50 -14.27 22.38
C PRO A 369 26.05 -14.52 21.98
N HIS A 370 25.52 -13.63 21.15
CA HIS A 370 24.17 -13.70 20.60
C HIS A 370 24.21 -14.06 19.11
N LEU A 371 23.27 -14.90 18.67
CA LEU A 371 23.06 -15.24 17.28
C LEU A 371 21.68 -14.76 16.86
N TYR A 372 21.61 -13.89 15.86
CA TYR A 372 20.36 -13.36 15.33
C TYR A 372 20.10 -13.97 13.94
N LYS A 373 19.04 -14.76 13.83
CA LYS A 373 18.61 -15.31 12.55
C LYS A 373 17.78 -14.28 11.81
N LEU A 374 18.13 -13.99 10.56
CA LEU A 374 17.37 -13.08 9.70
C LEU A 374 16.28 -13.80 8.90
N GLU A 375 16.45 -15.12 8.72
CA GLU A 375 15.45 -16.00 8.11
C GLU A 375 15.27 -17.28 8.95
N PRO A 376 14.12 -17.96 8.83
CA PRO A 376 13.95 -19.32 9.33
C PRO A 376 14.94 -20.26 8.63
N TYR A 377 15.28 -21.36 9.29
CA TYR A 377 16.15 -22.37 8.68
C TYR A 377 15.48 -22.98 7.45
N ASN A 378 16.21 -22.98 6.33
CA ASN A 378 15.79 -23.63 5.09
C ASN A 378 16.93 -24.55 4.61
N PRO A 379 16.72 -25.88 4.56
CA PRO A 379 17.77 -26.83 4.17
C PRO A 379 18.23 -26.67 2.72
N ASN A 380 17.45 -26.01 1.87
CA ASN A 380 17.78 -25.76 0.47
C ASN A 380 18.50 -24.42 0.25
N LYS A 381 18.73 -23.61 1.31
CA LYS A 381 19.49 -22.37 1.25
C LYS A 381 20.88 -22.55 1.85
N LYS A 382 21.88 -21.84 1.32
CA LYS A 382 23.20 -21.74 1.94
C LYS A 382 23.08 -20.94 3.25
N ILE A 383 23.72 -21.43 4.31
CA ILE A 383 23.80 -20.71 5.58
C ILE A 383 25.03 -19.81 5.55
N ILE A 384 24.82 -18.51 5.73
CA ILE A 384 25.90 -17.52 5.87
C ILE A 384 25.89 -17.03 7.32
N VAL A 385 27.03 -17.14 7.99
CA VAL A 385 27.22 -16.64 9.36
C VAL A 385 28.16 -15.45 9.31
N LEU A 386 27.64 -14.27 9.64
CA LEU A 386 28.40 -13.02 9.66
C LEU A 386 28.84 -12.72 11.08
N VAL A 387 30.15 -12.70 11.31
CA VAL A 387 30.76 -12.49 12.64
C VAL A 387 31.48 -11.16 12.63
N HIS A 388 31.10 -10.24 13.51
CA HIS A 388 31.77 -8.94 13.64
C HIS A 388 33.03 -9.05 14.52
N GLY A 389 33.91 -8.05 14.39
CA GLY A 389 35.13 -7.95 15.20
C GLY A 389 34.92 -7.33 16.59
N LEU A 390 36.03 -7.10 17.28
CA LEU A 390 36.05 -6.34 18.54
C LEU A 390 35.57 -4.90 18.32
N ALA A 391 34.96 -4.30 19.35
CA ALA A 391 34.45 -2.92 19.28
C ALA A 391 33.46 -2.68 18.13
N SER A 392 32.74 -3.71 17.70
CA SER A 392 31.83 -3.69 16.56
C SER A 392 30.49 -4.34 16.94
N SER A 393 29.51 -4.25 16.04
CA SER A 393 28.19 -4.84 16.18
C SER A 393 27.78 -5.53 14.86
N PRO A 394 26.66 -6.28 14.84
CA PRO A 394 26.10 -6.77 13.59
C PRO A 394 25.84 -5.69 12.53
N GLU A 395 25.80 -4.40 12.91
CA GLU A 395 25.63 -3.27 11.99
C GLU A 395 26.80 -3.12 11.00
N ALA A 396 27.99 -3.66 11.33
CA ALA A 396 29.13 -3.67 10.41
C ALA A 396 28.82 -4.37 9.07
N TRP A 397 27.82 -5.25 9.06
CA TRP A 397 27.42 -6.04 7.90
C TRP A 397 26.17 -5.53 7.20
N ILE A 398 25.66 -4.33 7.52
CA ILE A 398 24.38 -3.82 6.96
C ILE A 398 24.36 -3.88 5.43
N GLY A 399 25.39 -3.32 4.79
CA GLY A 399 25.46 -3.27 3.32
C GLY A 399 25.45 -4.67 2.71
N LEU A 400 26.40 -5.52 3.13
CA LEU A 400 26.53 -6.88 2.62
C LEU A 400 25.27 -7.72 2.86
N THR A 401 24.67 -7.61 4.04
CA THR A 401 23.45 -8.35 4.39
C THR A 401 22.29 -7.92 3.50
N ASN A 402 22.12 -6.61 3.32
CA ASN A 402 21.07 -6.06 2.47
C ASN A 402 21.25 -6.51 1.00
N ASP A 403 22.49 -6.51 0.50
CA ASP A 403 22.82 -6.97 -0.85
C ASP A 403 22.53 -8.46 -1.03
N ILE A 404 22.91 -9.31 -0.07
CA ILE A 404 22.59 -10.76 -0.07
C ILE A 404 21.08 -10.98 -0.07
N MET A 405 20.32 -10.25 0.76
CA MET A 405 18.86 -10.38 0.81
C MET A 405 18.18 -9.89 -0.47
N GLY A 406 18.79 -8.97 -1.20
CA GLY A 406 18.30 -8.50 -2.50
C GLY A 406 18.76 -9.32 -3.70
N ASP A 407 19.66 -10.29 -3.50
CA ASP A 407 20.27 -11.04 -4.59
C ASP A 407 19.27 -12.00 -5.24
N ARG A 408 19.26 -12.00 -6.58
CA ARG A 408 18.41 -12.87 -7.39
C ARG A 408 19.25 -14.10 -7.76
N VAL A 409 19.18 -15.14 -6.94
CA VAL A 409 19.88 -16.42 -7.18
C VAL A 409 19.15 -17.25 -8.22
#